data_AF-A0A2K8P3A7-F1
#
_entry.id   AF-A0A2K8P3A7-F1
#
_cell.length_a   1.000
_cell.length_b   1.000
_cell.length_c   1.000
_cell.angle_alpha   90.00
_cell.angle_beta   90.00
_cell.angle_gamma   90.00
#
_symmetry.space_group_name_H-M   'P 1'
#
loop_
_entity.id
_entity.type
_entity.pdbx_description
1 polymer ?
#
loop_
_entity_poly.entity_id
_entity_poly.type
_entity_poly.pdbx_seq_one_letter_code
_entity_poly.pdbx_strand_id
1 'polypeptide(L)'
;MNSLEKWANLNSIPISFRPKWINNRSEFDHYEINLIVGEKNSGYILTLVERLTRKAFAIKLENRTMKHTNEKFLKLINKENIMLKSIAKDNGMEFNLLHEITNKINVKLYTFNTYASCERGTNENFNGLMRREYPKSTNFSNLNDDKINSLLSKINKMPWITA
;
A
#
# COMPACT_ATOMS: atom_id res chain seq x y z
N MET A 1 -22.32 22.75 -14.49
CA MET A 1 -21.95 21.48 -13.85
C MET A 1 -20.73 21.72 -12.99
N ASN A 2 -20.89 21.71 -11.66
CA ASN A 2 -19.77 21.87 -10.75
C ASN A 2 -18.82 20.67 -10.92
N SER A 3 -17.51 20.94 -10.98
CA SER A 3 -16.44 19.95 -11.16
C SER A 3 -16.48 18.82 -10.11
N LEU A 4 -17.22 19.01 -9.01
CA LEU A 4 -17.45 18.05 -7.94
C LEU A 4 -18.45 16.92 -8.31
N GLU A 5 -19.45 17.17 -9.16
CA GLU A 5 -20.44 16.15 -9.54
C GLU A 5 -19.86 15.07 -10.47
N LYS A 6 -18.78 15.39 -11.19
CA LYS A 6 -18.12 14.48 -12.14
C LYS A 6 -17.44 13.28 -11.48
N TRP A 7 -17.24 13.31 -10.16
CA TRP A 7 -16.50 12.31 -9.41
C TRP A 7 -17.34 11.54 -8.38
N ALA A 8 -18.64 11.86 -8.28
CA ALA A 8 -19.56 11.20 -7.34
C ALA A 8 -19.66 9.67 -7.58
N ASN A 9 -19.31 9.21 -8.78
CA ASN A 9 -19.32 7.80 -9.17
C ASN A 9 -17.92 7.15 -9.22
N LEU A 10 -16.88 7.82 -8.72
CA LEU A 10 -15.57 7.18 -8.64
C LEU A 10 -15.42 6.38 -7.36
N ASN A 11 -15.01 5.12 -7.52
CA ASN A 11 -14.57 4.25 -6.44
C ASN A 11 -13.33 4.79 -5.70
N SER A 12 -12.66 5.83 -6.21
CA SER A 12 -11.50 6.46 -5.56
C SER A 12 -11.24 7.86 -6.12
N ILE A 13 -10.65 8.74 -5.32
CA ILE A 13 -10.30 10.11 -5.72
C ILE A 13 -8.99 10.09 -6.53
N PRO A 14 -8.86 10.79 -7.67
CA PRO A 14 -7.58 10.89 -8.36
C PRO A 14 -6.51 11.55 -7.47
N ILE A 15 -5.26 11.07 -7.56
CA ILE A 15 -4.17 11.54 -6.67
C ILE A 15 -3.90 13.04 -6.77
N SER A 16 -4.22 13.67 -7.91
CA SER A 16 -4.08 15.12 -8.12
C SER A 16 -4.96 15.95 -7.17
N PHE A 17 -6.05 15.37 -6.66
CA PHE A 17 -6.91 15.99 -5.65
C PHE A 17 -6.49 15.67 -4.22
N ARG A 18 -5.42 14.89 -4.02
CA ARG A 18 -4.87 14.65 -2.68
C ARG A 18 -4.30 15.97 -2.15
N PRO A 19 -4.72 16.42 -0.96
CA PRO A 19 -4.19 17.65 -0.37
C PRO A 19 -2.66 17.68 -0.28
N LYS A 20 -2.07 18.83 -0.56
CA LYS A 20 -0.60 18.99 -0.64
C LYS A 20 0.12 18.66 0.67
N TRP A 21 -0.49 18.89 1.83
CA TRP A 21 0.11 18.55 3.14
C TRP A 21 0.35 17.04 3.32
N ILE A 22 -0.46 16.19 2.68
CA ILE A 22 -0.24 14.74 2.67
C ILE A 22 0.99 14.40 1.81
N ASN A 23 1.17 15.10 0.68
CA ASN A 23 2.38 14.95 -0.16
C ASN A 23 3.64 15.39 0.58
N ASN A 24 3.53 16.48 1.34
CA ASN A 24 4.60 17.02 2.18
C ASN A 24 4.84 16.20 3.46
N ARG A 25 4.12 15.10 3.65
CA ARG A 25 4.29 14.18 4.79
C ARG A 25 4.10 14.90 6.13
N SER A 26 3.14 15.81 6.22
CA SER A 26 2.98 16.67 7.39
C SER A 26 2.03 16.11 8.46
N GLU A 27 1.42 14.96 8.22
CA GLU A 27 0.42 14.35 9.11
C GLU A 27 0.55 12.82 9.10
N PHE A 28 0.28 12.20 10.26
CA PHE A 28 0.23 10.75 10.44
C PHE A 28 -0.99 10.12 9.74
N ASP A 29 -0.98 8.80 9.64
CA ASP A 29 -2.10 7.94 9.23
C ASP A 29 -2.50 8.04 7.75
N HIS A 30 -1.59 8.53 6.90
CA HIS A 30 -1.75 8.47 5.45
C HIS A 30 -0.83 7.38 4.89
N TYR A 31 -1.39 6.43 4.15
CA TYR A 31 -0.63 5.25 3.72
C TYR A 31 -0.61 5.11 2.20
N GLU A 32 0.42 4.47 1.69
CA GLU A 32 0.44 3.91 0.34
C GLU A 32 0.34 2.38 0.45
N ILE A 33 -0.54 1.78 -0.34
CA ILE A 33 -0.72 0.32 -0.42
C ILE A 33 -0.14 -0.18 -1.75
N ASN A 34 0.51 -1.33 -1.72
CA ASN A 34 1.05 -1.98 -2.93
C ASN A 34 1.15 -3.49 -2.75
N LEU A 35 1.19 -4.23 -3.86
CA LEU A 35 1.40 -5.67 -3.88
C LEU A 35 2.75 -6.01 -4.52
N ILE A 36 3.61 -6.73 -3.78
CA ILE A 36 4.85 -7.29 -4.32
C ILE A 36 4.58 -8.72 -4.77
N VAL A 37 4.84 -8.99 -6.04
CA VAL A 37 4.60 -10.31 -6.67
C VAL A 37 5.88 -11.15 -6.68
N GLY A 38 5.80 -12.39 -6.20
CA GLY A 38 6.90 -13.37 -6.29
C GLY A 38 7.10 -13.92 -7.71
N GLU A 39 8.18 -14.65 -7.91
CA GLU A 39 8.49 -15.28 -9.20
C GLU A 39 7.30 -16.10 -9.70
N LYS A 40 6.92 -15.97 -10.98
CA LYS A 40 5.84 -16.76 -11.62
C LYS A 40 4.55 -16.81 -10.80
N ASN A 41 4.20 -15.74 -10.09
CA ASN A 41 3.01 -15.67 -9.22
C ASN A 41 3.02 -16.70 -8.07
N SER A 42 4.20 -17.14 -7.62
CA SER A 42 4.40 -18.12 -6.54
C SER A 42 3.89 -17.68 -5.16
N GLY A 43 3.57 -16.39 -5.01
CA GLY A 43 3.02 -15.78 -3.81
C GLY A 43 3.06 -14.26 -3.93
N TYR A 44 2.42 -13.59 -2.97
CA TYR A 44 2.30 -12.14 -2.99
C TYR A 44 2.53 -11.59 -1.57
N ILE A 45 3.04 -10.37 -1.49
CA ILE A 45 3.22 -9.65 -0.22
C ILE A 45 2.44 -8.35 -0.37
N LEU A 46 1.37 -8.21 0.40
CA LEU A 46 0.65 -6.95 0.51
C LEU A 46 1.44 -6.04 1.45
N THR A 47 1.65 -4.80 1.04
CA THR A 47 2.47 -3.82 1.75
C THR A 47 1.65 -2.58 2.00
N LEU A 48 1.83 -1.98 3.18
CA LEU A 48 1.17 -0.76 3.61
C LEU A 48 2.21 0.11 4.30
N VAL A 49 2.51 1.28 3.73
CA VAL A 49 3.60 2.14 4.20
C VAL A 49 3.08 3.52 4.57
N GLU A 50 3.34 3.93 5.80
CA GLU A 50 2.92 5.23 6.32
C GLU A 50 3.79 6.37 5.74
N ARG A 51 3.15 7.46 5.32
CA ARG A 51 3.76 8.53 4.54
C ARG A 51 4.75 9.36 5.33
N LEU A 52 4.46 9.66 6.61
CA LEU A 52 5.27 10.52 7.48
C LEU A 52 6.46 9.74 8.07
N THR A 53 6.19 8.76 8.91
CA THR A 53 7.14 7.94 9.66
C THR A 53 7.86 6.89 8.83
N ARG A 54 7.34 6.56 7.64
CA ARG A 54 7.85 5.47 6.78
C ARG A 54 7.74 4.08 7.41
N LYS A 55 6.99 3.95 8.51
CA LYS A 55 6.70 2.66 9.11
C LYS A 55 5.91 1.82 8.10
N ALA A 56 6.46 0.65 7.80
CA ALA A 56 5.89 -0.29 6.86
C ALA A 56 5.32 -1.52 7.57
N PHE A 57 4.20 -1.99 7.05
CA PHE A 57 3.54 -3.22 7.44
C PHE A 57 3.41 -4.10 6.21
N ALA A 58 3.50 -5.41 6.38
CA ALA A 58 3.26 -6.33 5.28
C ALA A 58 2.66 -7.65 5.75
N ILE A 59 1.97 -8.32 4.85
CA ILE A 59 1.37 -9.64 5.07
C ILE A 59 1.45 -10.48 3.80
N LYS A 60 1.69 -11.79 3.96
CA LYS A 60 1.70 -12.72 2.82
C LYS A 60 0.28 -13.06 2.36
N LEU A 61 0.13 -13.12 1.06
CA LEU A 61 -1.06 -13.52 0.33
C LEU A 61 -0.75 -14.76 -0.53
N GLU A 62 -1.67 -15.71 -0.50
CA GLU A 62 -1.66 -16.96 -1.25
C GLU A 62 -2.15 -16.74 -2.69
N ASN A 63 -3.06 -15.78 -2.90
CA ASN A 63 -3.53 -15.34 -4.21
C ASN A 63 -3.79 -13.82 -4.20
N ARG A 64 -3.95 -13.22 -5.38
CA ARG A 64 -4.21 -11.76 -5.55
C ARG A 64 -5.65 -11.43 -5.93
N THR A 65 -6.61 -12.31 -5.62
CA THR A 65 -8.02 -11.99 -5.88
C THR A 65 -8.43 -10.77 -5.05
N MET A 66 -9.37 -9.97 -5.56
CA MET A 66 -9.81 -8.73 -4.89
C MET A 66 -10.33 -9.02 -3.48
N LYS A 67 -11.17 -10.06 -3.34
CA LYS A 67 -11.72 -10.50 -2.05
C LYS A 67 -10.63 -10.89 -1.06
N HIS A 68 -9.68 -11.74 -1.50
CA HIS A 68 -8.59 -12.20 -0.62
C HIS A 68 -7.65 -11.06 -0.21
N THR A 69 -7.37 -10.13 -1.15
CA THR A 69 -6.56 -8.94 -0.88
C THR A 69 -7.23 -8.05 0.17
N ASN A 70 -8.53 -7.83 0.02
CA ASN A 70 -9.37 -7.09 0.96
C ASN A 70 -9.42 -7.75 2.35
N GLU A 71 -9.60 -9.07 2.43
CA GLU A 71 -9.58 -9.82 3.69
C GLU A 71 -8.23 -9.72 4.40
N LYS A 72 -7.13 -9.86 3.65
CA LYS A 72 -5.77 -9.76 4.20
C LYS A 72 -5.40 -8.34 4.61
N PHE A 73 -5.88 -7.34 3.87
CA PHE A 73 -5.78 -5.93 4.25
C PHE A 73 -6.49 -5.67 5.60
N LEU A 74 -7.75 -6.11 5.75
CA LEU A 74 -8.48 -6.00 7.03
C LEU A 74 -7.77 -6.73 8.18
N LYS A 75 -7.27 -7.94 7.91
CA LYS A 75 -6.49 -8.70 8.90
C LYS A 75 -5.25 -7.93 9.34
N LEU A 76 -4.53 -7.30 8.40
CA LEU A 76 -3.32 -6.53 8.69
C LEU A 76 -3.63 -5.31 9.56
N ILE A 77 -4.62 -4.50 9.20
CA ILE A 77 -4.96 -3.27 9.94
C ILE A 77 -5.45 -3.60 11.36
N ASN A 78 -6.21 -4.68 11.53
CA ASN A 78 -6.70 -5.11 12.85
C ASN A 78 -5.57 -5.67 13.71
N LYS A 79 -4.72 -6.53 13.14
CA LYS A 79 -3.59 -7.16 13.86
C LYS A 79 -2.61 -6.10 14.40
N GLU A 80 -2.31 -5.09 13.59
CA GLU A 80 -1.31 -4.06 13.91
C GLU A 80 -1.94 -2.80 14.53
N ASN A 81 -3.26 -2.81 14.77
CA ASN A 81 -4.03 -1.68 15.31
C ASN A 81 -3.79 -0.36 14.55
N ILE A 82 -3.87 -0.41 13.22
CA ILE A 82 -3.53 0.71 12.34
C ILE A 82 -4.69 1.70 12.25
N MET A 83 -4.44 2.95 12.62
CA MET A 83 -5.35 4.06 12.34
C MET A 83 -5.14 4.56 10.91
N LEU A 84 -6.23 4.85 10.20
CA LEU A 84 -6.21 5.22 8.78
C LEU A 84 -7.00 6.52 8.57
N LYS A 85 -6.37 7.52 7.95
CA LYS A 85 -7.06 8.71 7.41
C LYS A 85 -7.21 8.63 5.90
N SER A 86 -6.17 8.17 5.21
CA SER A 86 -6.25 7.90 3.78
C SER A 86 -5.32 6.80 3.31
N ILE A 87 -5.67 6.18 2.19
CA ILE A 87 -4.83 5.23 1.47
C ILE A 87 -4.69 5.70 0.01
N ALA A 88 -3.49 5.59 -0.55
CA ALA A 88 -3.26 5.72 -1.97
C ALA A 88 -2.84 4.38 -2.57
N LYS A 89 -3.46 4.00 -3.69
CA LYS A 89 -3.22 2.76 -4.43
C LYS A 89 -2.90 3.04 -5.89
N ASP A 90 -2.37 2.06 -6.59
CA ASP A 90 -2.30 2.10 -8.05
C ASP A 90 -3.59 1.52 -8.68
N ASN A 91 -3.55 1.32 -10.00
CA ASN A 91 -4.63 0.72 -10.78
C ASN A 91 -4.55 -0.82 -10.85
N GLY A 92 -3.85 -1.46 -9.92
CA GLY A 92 -3.79 -2.92 -9.80
C GLY A 92 -5.17 -3.52 -9.60
N MET A 93 -5.47 -4.59 -10.36
CA MET A 93 -6.78 -5.25 -10.33
C MET A 93 -7.14 -5.80 -8.94
N GLU A 94 -6.13 -6.20 -8.16
CA GLU A 94 -6.26 -6.65 -6.77
C GLU A 94 -6.93 -5.61 -5.86
N PHE A 95 -6.90 -4.33 -6.23
CA PHE A 95 -7.42 -3.22 -5.44
C PHE A 95 -8.71 -2.61 -5.99
N ASN A 96 -9.32 -3.20 -7.02
CA ASN A 96 -10.56 -2.67 -7.62
C ASN A 96 -11.72 -2.58 -6.60
N LEU A 97 -11.79 -3.53 -5.66
CA LEU A 97 -12.81 -3.54 -4.59
C LEU A 97 -12.32 -2.94 -3.27
N LEU A 98 -11.14 -2.30 -3.23
CA LEU A 98 -10.62 -1.72 -1.98
C LEU A 98 -11.53 -0.60 -1.45
N HIS A 99 -12.20 0.10 -2.35
CA HIS A 99 -13.14 1.18 -2.04
C HIS A 99 -14.31 0.73 -1.14
N GLU A 100 -14.76 -0.52 -1.29
CA GLU A 100 -15.84 -1.06 -0.47
C GLU A 100 -15.45 -1.11 1.00
N ILE A 101 -14.19 -1.43 1.29
CA ILE A 101 -13.66 -1.43 2.66
C ILE A 101 -13.48 0.01 3.13
N THR A 102 -12.77 0.83 2.35
CA THR A 102 -12.42 2.19 2.81
C THR A 102 -13.66 3.03 3.06
N ASN A 103 -14.73 2.85 2.29
CA ASN A 103 -16.00 3.52 2.54
C ASN A 103 -16.64 3.06 3.86
N LYS A 104 -16.63 1.75 4.17
CA LYS A 104 -17.17 1.21 5.43
C LYS A 104 -16.44 1.72 6.66
N ILE A 105 -15.12 1.94 6.57
CA ILE A 105 -14.29 2.46 7.67
C ILE A 105 -14.04 3.98 7.58
N ASN A 106 -14.74 4.69 6.69
CA ASN A 106 -14.64 6.14 6.48
C ASN A 106 -13.21 6.66 6.20
N VAL A 107 -12.45 5.92 5.38
CA VAL A 107 -11.08 6.25 4.96
C VAL A 107 -11.09 6.80 3.54
N LYS A 108 -10.34 7.88 3.28
CA LYS A 108 -10.21 8.42 1.92
C LYS A 108 -9.33 7.51 1.06
N LEU A 109 -9.82 7.11 -0.11
CA LEU A 109 -9.06 6.32 -1.07
C LEU A 109 -8.63 7.19 -2.25
N TYR A 110 -7.33 7.21 -2.54
CA TYR A 110 -6.74 7.87 -3.68
C TYR A 110 -6.17 6.86 -4.68
N THR A 111 -6.18 7.21 -5.96
CA THR A 111 -5.60 6.40 -7.03
C THR A 111 -4.55 7.18 -7.81
N PHE A 112 -3.35 6.60 -7.92
CA PHE A 112 -2.25 7.14 -8.72
C PHE A 112 -2.58 7.15 -10.22
N ASN A 113 -1.97 8.09 -10.94
CA ASN A 113 -2.07 8.12 -12.40
C ASN A 113 -1.29 6.94 -13.00
N THR A 114 -1.84 6.35 -14.06
CA THR A 114 -1.14 5.32 -14.82
C THR A 114 0.12 5.93 -15.44
N TYR A 115 1.22 5.18 -15.44
CA TYR A 115 2.53 5.62 -15.98
C TYR A 115 3.19 6.79 -15.23
N ALA A 116 2.71 7.16 -14.04
CA ALA A 116 3.31 8.20 -13.20
C ALA A 116 4.08 7.59 -12.00
N SER A 117 5.24 6.99 -12.26
CA SER A 117 6.09 6.38 -11.21
C SER A 117 6.45 7.35 -10.09
N CYS A 118 6.73 8.60 -10.42
CA CYS A 118 7.11 9.64 -9.46
C CYS A 118 6.06 9.91 -8.37
N GLU A 119 4.78 9.60 -8.61
CA GLU A 119 3.71 9.76 -7.61
C GLU A 119 3.78 8.68 -6.50
N ARG A 120 4.48 7.57 -6.77
CA ARG A 120 4.54 6.36 -5.95
C ARG A 120 5.88 6.20 -5.21
N GLY A 121 6.60 7.30 -5.01
CA GLY A 121 7.96 7.25 -4.46
C GLY A 121 8.10 6.52 -3.12
N THR A 122 7.06 6.47 -2.26
CA THR A 122 7.11 5.68 -1.03
C THR A 122 7.09 4.19 -1.32
N ASN A 123 6.13 3.74 -2.12
CA ASN A 123 6.03 2.36 -2.56
C ASN A 123 7.29 1.93 -3.32
N GLU A 124 7.81 2.75 -4.23
CA GLU A 124 9.01 2.41 -5.00
C GLU A 124 10.26 2.26 -4.11
N ASN A 125 10.46 3.18 -3.16
CA ASN A 125 11.54 3.06 -2.19
C ASN A 125 11.40 1.80 -1.31
N PHE A 126 10.23 1.58 -0.73
CA PHE A 126 10.00 0.42 0.15
C PHE A 126 10.12 -0.91 -0.60
N ASN A 127 9.54 -1.00 -1.80
CA ASN A 127 9.70 -2.16 -2.68
C ASN A 127 11.18 -2.41 -2.99
N GLY A 128 11.96 -1.35 -3.23
CA GLY A 128 13.40 -1.45 -3.43
C GLY A 128 14.11 -2.13 -2.25
N LEU A 129 13.79 -1.76 -1.01
CA LEU A 129 14.34 -2.39 0.19
C LEU A 129 13.95 -3.87 0.30
N MET A 130 12.67 -4.19 0.09
CA MET A 130 12.20 -5.57 0.06
C MET A 130 12.90 -6.40 -1.03
N ARG A 131 13.16 -5.79 -2.20
CA ARG A 131 13.80 -6.45 -3.35
C ARG A 131 15.31 -6.65 -3.21
N ARG A 132 15.99 -5.97 -2.29
CA ARG A 132 17.39 -6.27 -1.96
C ARG A 132 17.53 -7.64 -1.32
N GLU A 133 16.59 -8.01 -0.46
CA GLU A 133 16.55 -9.34 0.19
C GLU A 133 15.80 -10.38 -0.65
N TYR A 134 14.73 -9.95 -1.32
CA TYR A 134 13.87 -10.80 -2.13
C TYR A 134 13.80 -10.32 -3.59
N PRO A 135 14.84 -10.56 -4.40
CA PRO A 135 14.87 -10.22 -5.82
C PRO A 135 13.62 -10.64 -6.61
N LYS A 136 13.42 -10.07 -7.81
CA LYS A 136 12.22 -10.34 -8.63
C LYS A 136 11.98 -11.83 -8.93
N SER A 137 13.06 -12.60 -9.06
CA SER A 137 13.04 -14.05 -9.30
C SER A 137 12.94 -14.89 -8.02
N THR A 138 12.71 -14.29 -6.85
CA THR A 138 12.51 -15.06 -5.62
C THR A 138 11.13 -15.72 -5.62
N ASN A 139 11.13 -17.03 -5.41
CA ASN A 139 9.91 -17.81 -5.20
C ASN A 139 9.34 -17.55 -3.79
N PHE A 140 8.07 -17.14 -3.71
CA PHE A 140 7.40 -16.79 -2.46
C PHE A 140 6.58 -17.93 -1.85
N SER A 141 6.52 -19.11 -2.46
CA SER A 141 5.74 -20.24 -1.94
C SER A 141 6.20 -20.63 -0.52
N ASN A 142 7.51 -20.69 -0.29
CA ASN A 142 8.11 -21.05 1.00
C ASN A 142 8.45 -19.85 1.90
N LEU A 143 8.07 -18.64 1.50
CA LEU A 143 8.27 -17.47 2.35
C LEU A 143 7.21 -17.49 3.45
N ASN A 144 7.60 -17.45 4.73
CA ASN A 144 6.65 -17.42 5.85
C ASN A 144 6.57 -16.01 6.46
N ASP A 145 5.56 -15.80 7.31
CA ASP A 145 5.34 -14.51 7.95
C ASP A 145 6.52 -14.10 8.85
N ASP A 146 7.23 -15.05 9.48
CA ASP A 146 8.39 -14.75 10.33
C ASP A 146 9.56 -14.13 9.56
N LYS A 147 9.87 -14.66 8.37
CA LYS A 147 10.90 -14.09 7.49
C LYS A 147 10.52 -12.69 7.01
N ILE A 148 9.24 -12.47 6.72
CA ILE A 148 8.73 -11.15 6.33
C ILE A 148 8.83 -10.18 7.51
N ASN A 149 8.37 -10.58 8.70
CA ASN A 149 8.40 -9.76 9.91
C ASN A 149 9.83 -9.42 10.35
N SER A 150 10.77 -10.37 10.23
CA SER A 150 12.19 -10.14 10.49
C SER A 150 12.75 -9.05 9.57
N LEU A 151 12.46 -9.13 8.27
CA LEU A 151 12.89 -8.11 7.32
C LEU A 151 12.21 -6.75 7.58
N LEU A 152 10.89 -6.74 7.81
CA LEU A 152 10.16 -5.53 8.18
C LEU A 152 10.76 -4.87 9.42
N SER A 153 11.13 -5.64 10.44
CA SER A 153 11.76 -5.11 11.65
C SER A 153 13.10 -4.43 11.33
N LYS A 154 13.92 -5.03 10.45
CA LYS A 154 15.17 -4.41 9.98
C LYS A 154 14.88 -3.11 9.25
N ILE A 155 13.98 -3.13 8.26
CA ILE A 155 13.62 -1.95 7.46
C ILE A 155 13.09 -0.81 8.33
N ASN A 156 12.16 -1.10 9.24
CA ASN A 156 11.55 -0.10 10.12
C ASN A 156 12.52 0.49 11.15
N LYS A 157 13.64 -0.18 11.42
CA LYS A 157 14.72 0.31 12.30
C LYS A 157 15.82 1.06 11.55
N MET A 158 15.77 1.11 10.21
CA MET A 158 16.76 1.84 9.44
C MET A 158 16.64 3.35 9.73
N PRO A 159 17.74 4.06 10.00
CA PRO A 159 17.70 5.50 10.13
C PRO A 159 17.34 6.13 8.78
N TRP A 160 16.35 7.02 8.80
CA TRP A 160 15.97 7.78 7.62
C TRP A 160 16.75 9.11 7.63
N ILE A 161 17.40 9.43 6.52
CA ILE A 161 17.87 10.79 6.29
C ILE A 161 16.63 11.60 5.91
N THR A 162 16.17 12.45 6.81
CA THR A 162 15.24 13.53 6.46
C THR A 162 15.97 14.48 5.52
N ALA A 163 15.60 14.45 4.24
CA ALA A 163 15.97 15.46 3.27
C ALA A 163 15.08 16.70 3.42
#